data_AF-A0A0R2H5G6-F1
#
_entry.id   AF-A0A0R2H5G6-F1
#
_cell.length_a   1.000
_cell.length_b   1.000
_cell.length_c   1.000
_cell.angle_alpha   90.00
_cell.angle_beta   90.00
_cell.angle_gamma   90.00
#
_symmetry.space_group_name_H-M   'P 1'
#
loop_
_entity.id
_entity.type
_entity.pdbx_description
1 polymer ?
#
loop_
_entity_poly.entity_id
_entity_poly.type
_entity_poly.pdbx_seq_one_letter_code
_entity_poly.pdbx_strand_id
1 'polypeptide(L)'
;MKKKQVWLVILGLVVLLGGSIFAGAAFAKHHVQKVEMSASSSSLAAKERSMSESSRQAKKASSESEAQASADSSTMSSESHTNKSSVNLTAAQAEKINQAFNNWAGERAKIGHMAVTDWYFDHGAAGRGDWYADSPDGEIQVQNQDNPGKAGFKIHSLGGCVFYKSKSGKIGQQDLSAESSMAGNYSVDMNFDKPISKYLLGDNGVVYELKLGNGSPASTNIGFGEYDDDGEYISEYAPDETFQVSEDAAAQAELKALIAQYQ
;
A
#
# COMPACT_ATOMS: atom_id res chain seq x y z
N MET A 1 -70.42 -20.90 -5.81
CA MET A 1 -69.99 -19.68 -6.54
C MET A 1 -70.61 -18.45 -5.89
N LYS A 2 -69.81 -17.60 -5.23
CA LYS A 2 -70.06 -16.16 -5.03
C LYS A 2 -68.80 -15.52 -4.42
N LYS A 3 -68.17 -14.68 -5.24
CA LYS A 3 -67.25 -13.57 -4.92
C LYS A 3 -68.02 -12.54 -4.04
N LYS A 4 -67.47 -11.61 -3.26
CA LYS A 4 -66.15 -10.99 -3.09
C LYS A 4 -66.18 -10.18 -1.77
N GLN A 5 -64.99 -9.81 -1.31
CA GLN A 5 -64.55 -9.10 -0.10
C GLN A 5 -65.26 -7.78 0.25
N VAL A 6 -65.20 -7.37 1.54
CA VAL A 6 -64.70 -6.05 2.04
C VAL A 6 -64.20 -6.22 3.50
N TRP A 7 -63.25 -5.35 3.87
CA TRP A 7 -62.29 -5.36 4.98
C TRP A 7 -62.75 -4.59 6.24
N LEU A 8 -61.90 -4.63 7.28
CA LEU A 8 -61.82 -3.82 8.53
C LEU A 8 -62.48 -4.35 9.81
N VAL A 9 -61.63 -4.81 10.75
CA VAL A 9 -61.92 -4.84 12.18
C VAL A 9 -60.69 -4.35 12.98
N ILE A 10 -60.87 -3.14 13.54
CA ILE A 10 -60.64 -2.69 14.93
C ILE A 10 -59.23 -2.75 15.55
N LEU A 11 -58.80 -1.55 15.95
CA LEU A 11 -57.98 -1.17 17.11
C LEU A 11 -57.88 -2.24 18.24
N GLY A 12 -56.66 -2.61 18.59
CA GLY A 12 -56.35 -3.35 19.82
C GLY A 12 -55.15 -2.73 20.53
N LEU A 13 -55.43 -2.13 21.68
CA LEU A 13 -54.55 -1.38 22.56
C LEU A 13 -53.78 -2.34 23.48
N VAL A 14 -52.45 -2.29 23.55
CA VAL A 14 -51.70 -2.82 24.70
C VAL A 14 -50.60 -1.84 25.10
N VAL A 15 -50.82 -1.21 26.25
CA VAL A 15 -49.86 -0.49 27.10
C VAL A 15 -49.01 -1.51 27.86
N LEU A 16 -47.85 -1.05 28.34
CA LEU A 16 -46.96 -1.55 29.43
C LEU A 16 -45.57 -1.89 28.84
N LEU A 17 -44.42 -1.43 29.34
CA LEU A 17 -44.00 -0.76 30.58
C LEU A 17 -42.58 -0.19 30.33
N GLY A 18 -42.22 0.91 31.01
CA GLY A 18 -40.81 1.24 31.26
C GLY A 18 -40.30 2.61 30.82
N GLY A 19 -40.83 3.68 31.42
CA GLY A 19 -39.94 4.80 31.82
C GLY A 19 -39.07 4.29 32.97
N SER A 20 -37.81 4.66 33.15
CA SER A 20 -37.24 5.99 33.40
C SER A 20 -35.71 5.73 33.49
N ILE A 21 -34.74 6.62 33.28
CA ILE A 21 -34.44 7.89 33.94
C ILE A 21 -33.30 8.52 33.11
N PHE A 22 -33.48 9.75 32.66
CA PHE A 22 -32.39 10.66 32.35
C PHE A 22 -31.71 11.08 33.67
N ALA A 23 -30.42 10.78 33.83
CA ALA A 23 -29.57 11.39 34.82
C ALA A 23 -28.35 11.94 34.10
N GLY A 24 -28.26 13.27 34.05
CA GLY A 24 -27.03 13.96 33.71
C GLY A 24 -25.98 13.70 34.78
N ALA A 25 -24.75 13.49 34.33
CA ALA A 25 -23.56 13.71 35.14
C ALA A 25 -22.55 14.45 34.27
N ALA A 26 -22.30 15.70 34.67
CA ALA A 26 -21.21 16.51 34.20
C ALA A 26 -19.87 15.80 34.44
N PHE A 27 -19.02 15.74 33.42
CA PHE A 27 -17.59 15.52 33.63
C PHE A 27 -16.84 16.83 33.38
N ALA A 28 -16.13 17.22 34.43
CA ALA A 28 -15.44 18.46 34.58
C ALA A 28 -14.26 18.59 33.60
N LYS A 29 -14.23 19.76 32.98
CA LYS A 29 -13.12 20.34 32.24
C LYS A 29 -11.96 20.57 33.21
N HIS A 30 -10.93 19.74 33.18
CA HIS A 30 -9.69 20.05 33.88
C HIS A 30 -8.84 20.98 33.01
N HIS A 31 -8.70 22.19 33.54
CA HIS A 31 -7.90 23.28 33.02
C HIS A 31 -6.42 22.86 32.94
N VAL A 32 -5.82 23.04 31.76
CA VAL A 32 -4.37 23.19 31.61
C VAL A 32 -4.01 24.53 32.28
N GLN A 33 -3.29 24.47 33.39
CA GLN A 33 -2.76 25.64 34.05
C GLN A 33 -1.30 25.81 33.62
N LYS A 34 -1.09 26.86 32.81
CA LYS A 34 0.21 27.42 32.45
C LYS A 34 0.89 27.90 33.74
N VAL A 35 2.08 27.39 34.04
CA VAL A 35 3.00 28.02 35.01
C VAL A 35 4.24 28.43 34.23
N GLU A 36 4.28 29.72 33.87
CA GLU A 36 5.54 30.43 33.68
C GLU A 36 6.07 30.78 35.07
N MET A 37 7.32 30.42 35.34
CA MET A 37 8.15 31.14 36.30
C MET A 37 9.59 31.18 35.77
N SER A 38 10.08 32.41 35.71
CA SER A 38 11.36 32.83 35.16
C SER A 38 12.43 32.92 36.26
N ALA A 39 13.68 32.74 35.82
CA ALA A 39 14.96 33.28 36.33
C ALA A 39 15.54 32.79 37.66
N SER A 40 16.75 32.20 37.57
CA SER A 40 18.04 32.76 38.03
C SER A 40 19.13 31.67 37.94
N SER A 41 20.01 31.69 36.95
CA SER A 41 21.35 32.34 36.91
C SER A 41 22.44 31.66 37.76
N SER A 42 23.44 31.10 37.08
CA SER A 42 24.90 31.20 37.37
C SER A 42 25.62 30.17 36.47
N SER A 43 26.26 30.57 35.36
CA SER A 43 27.57 31.23 35.21
C SER A 43 28.77 30.31 35.50
N LEU A 44 29.82 30.51 34.67
CA LEU A 44 31.18 29.94 34.70
C LEU A 44 31.30 28.66 33.85
N ALA A 45 31.69 28.69 32.56
CA ALA A 45 32.87 29.31 31.94
C ALA A 45 34.21 28.77 32.45
N ALA A 46 35.13 28.60 31.50
CA ALA A 46 36.56 28.29 31.64
C ALA A 46 36.88 26.78 31.82
N LYS A 47 37.86 26.21 31.14
CA LYS A 47 38.83 26.74 30.17
C LYS A 47 39.63 25.55 29.63
N GLU A 48 39.95 25.67 28.35
CA GLU A 48 40.99 24.91 27.66
C GLU A 48 42.30 24.78 28.44
N ARG A 49 43.04 23.72 28.12
CA ARG A 49 44.49 23.67 27.86
C ARG A 49 44.88 22.19 27.88
N SER A 50 45.80 21.67 27.09
CA SER A 50 46.77 22.27 26.18
C SER A 50 47.59 21.13 25.61
N MET A 51 47.85 21.19 24.31
CA MET A 51 49.13 20.97 23.62
C MET A 51 49.96 19.72 23.94
N SER A 52 50.33 19.03 22.87
CA SER A 52 51.62 19.23 22.17
C SER A 52 51.93 17.91 21.46
N GLU A 53 51.76 17.81 20.14
CA GLU A 53 52.73 18.27 19.13
C GLU A 53 54.13 17.69 19.36
N SER A 54 54.51 16.73 18.52
CA SER A 54 55.82 16.79 17.87
C SER A 54 55.83 16.05 16.54
N SER A 55 56.43 16.76 15.60
CA SER A 55 56.51 16.66 14.16
C SER A 55 57.57 15.69 13.62
N ARG A 56 57.34 15.20 12.38
CA ARG A 56 58.24 15.17 11.19
C ARG A 56 59.66 14.58 11.35
N GLN A 57 60.29 13.83 10.43
CA GLN A 57 60.01 13.39 9.06
C GLN A 57 61.21 12.54 8.57
N ALA A 58 60.92 11.53 7.73
CA ALA A 58 61.74 10.88 6.68
C ALA A 58 62.95 9.97 7.02
N LYS A 59 62.85 8.71 6.55
CA LYS A 59 63.61 8.23 5.37
C LYS A 59 63.02 6.94 4.76
N LYS A 60 63.33 6.76 3.47
CA LYS A 60 62.69 5.96 2.42
C LYS A 60 63.46 4.66 2.13
N ALA A 61 62.78 3.53 1.96
CA ALA A 61 63.11 2.36 1.10
C ALA A 61 62.02 1.27 1.31
N SER A 62 61.09 1.09 0.37
CA SER A 62 61.07 0.06 -0.69
C SER A 62 60.93 -1.39 -0.21
N SER A 63 59.71 -1.95 -0.22
CA SER A 63 59.32 -3.11 -1.05
C SER A 63 57.88 -3.57 -0.74
N GLU A 64 57.11 -3.78 -1.80
CA GLU A 64 56.08 -4.82 -2.01
C GLU A 64 55.03 -5.11 -0.92
N SER A 65 53.79 -4.75 -1.20
CA SER A 65 52.67 -5.70 -1.48
C SER A 65 51.34 -4.97 -1.26
N GLU A 66 50.77 -4.42 -2.33
CA GLU A 66 49.42 -3.84 -2.30
C GLU A 66 48.41 -4.80 -2.95
N ALA A 67 47.29 -4.91 -2.25
CA ALA A 67 46.19 -5.81 -2.49
C ALA A 67 45.52 -5.55 -3.84
N GLN A 68 45.29 -6.64 -4.58
CA GLN A 68 44.48 -6.66 -5.79
C GLN A 68 43.00 -6.61 -5.37
N ALA A 69 42.46 -5.39 -5.30
CA ALA A 69 41.02 -5.16 -5.24
C ALA A 69 40.42 -5.39 -6.63
N SER A 70 39.59 -6.43 -6.76
CA SER A 70 38.77 -6.68 -7.95
C SER A 70 37.73 -5.56 -8.07
N ALA A 71 37.96 -4.65 -9.01
CA ALA A 71 36.91 -3.84 -9.60
C ALA A 71 36.22 -4.68 -10.66
N ASP A 72 35.10 -5.30 -10.32
CA ASP A 72 34.14 -5.80 -11.31
C ASP A 72 32.97 -4.80 -11.35
N SER A 73 33.08 -3.88 -12.31
CA SER A 73 32.02 -2.98 -12.71
C SER A 73 31.16 -3.71 -13.74
N SER A 74 30.23 -4.53 -13.28
CA SER A 74 29.17 -5.05 -14.13
C SER A 74 28.05 -4.00 -14.25
N THR A 75 28.13 -3.24 -15.33
CA THR A 75 27.07 -2.45 -15.95
C THR A 75 25.76 -3.23 -15.99
N MET A 76 24.78 -2.86 -15.17
CA MET A 76 23.39 -3.26 -15.37
C MET A 76 22.75 -2.26 -16.31
N SER A 77 22.40 -2.74 -17.50
CA SER A 77 21.74 -1.98 -18.56
C SER A 77 20.46 -1.36 -18.02
N SER A 78 20.34 -0.04 -18.20
CA SER A 78 19.05 0.62 -18.28
C SER A 78 18.36 0.08 -19.53
N GLU A 79 17.57 -0.99 -19.39
CA GLU A 79 16.61 -1.35 -20.43
C GLU A 79 15.67 -0.16 -20.57
N SER A 80 15.74 0.51 -21.72
CA SER A 80 14.73 1.50 -22.09
C SER A 80 13.36 0.85 -21.97
N HIS A 81 12.49 1.39 -21.13
CA HIS A 81 11.08 1.02 -21.06
C HIS A 81 10.44 1.36 -22.41
N THR A 82 10.56 0.43 -23.36
CA THR A 82 9.78 0.47 -24.59
C THR A 82 8.35 0.27 -24.15
N ASN A 83 7.50 1.30 -24.30
CA ASN A 83 6.06 1.25 -24.07
C ASN A 83 5.49 -0.05 -24.65
N LYS A 84 5.32 -1.09 -23.82
CA LYS A 84 4.74 -2.36 -24.27
C LYS A 84 3.24 -2.16 -24.32
N SER A 85 2.66 -2.43 -25.48
CA SER A 85 1.21 -2.40 -25.65
C SER A 85 0.54 -3.44 -24.75
N SER A 86 -0.59 -3.07 -24.16
CA SER A 86 -1.43 -3.95 -23.36
C SER A 86 -1.92 -5.16 -24.15
N VAL A 87 -2.16 -6.27 -23.46
CA VAL A 87 -2.63 -7.52 -24.04
C VAL A 87 -4.14 -7.62 -23.90
N ASN A 88 -4.83 -8.00 -24.98
CA ASN A 88 -6.27 -8.19 -24.97
C ASN A 88 -6.66 -9.49 -24.25
N LEU A 89 -6.86 -9.39 -22.93
CA LEU A 89 -7.30 -10.49 -22.08
C LEU A 89 -8.80 -10.39 -21.78
N THR A 90 -9.48 -11.53 -21.76
CA THR A 90 -10.82 -11.65 -21.18
C THR A 90 -10.74 -11.57 -19.66
N ALA A 91 -11.84 -11.19 -19.00
CA ALA A 91 -11.91 -11.15 -17.53
C ALA A 91 -11.53 -12.50 -16.89
N ALA A 92 -11.96 -13.62 -17.48
CA ALA A 92 -11.62 -14.95 -16.98
C ALA A 92 -10.13 -15.30 -17.13
N GLN A 93 -9.45 -14.77 -18.15
CA GLN A 93 -7.99 -14.95 -18.31
C GLN A 93 -7.23 -14.06 -17.32
N ALA A 94 -7.64 -12.80 -17.15
CA ALA A 94 -7.08 -11.89 -16.15
C ALA A 94 -7.16 -12.50 -14.74
N GLU A 95 -8.32 -13.03 -14.36
CA GLU A 95 -8.53 -13.68 -13.06
C GLU A 95 -7.63 -14.92 -12.88
N LYS A 96 -7.46 -15.75 -13.93
CA LYS A 96 -6.54 -16.89 -13.87
C LYS A 96 -5.09 -16.46 -13.70
N ILE A 97 -4.67 -15.40 -14.38
CA ILE A 97 -3.33 -14.82 -14.23
C ILE A 97 -3.15 -14.29 -12.79
N ASN A 98 -4.13 -13.56 -12.27
CA ASN A 98 -4.11 -13.04 -10.90
C ASN A 98 -3.92 -14.16 -9.87
N GLN A 99 -4.74 -15.21 -9.96
CA GLN A 99 -4.68 -16.35 -9.04
C GLN A 99 -3.34 -17.09 -9.15
N ALA A 100 -2.84 -17.31 -10.37
CA ALA A 100 -1.55 -17.96 -10.57
C ALA A 100 -0.39 -17.12 -9.99
N PHE A 101 -0.40 -15.81 -10.22
CA PHE A 101 0.59 -14.90 -9.67
C PHE A 101 0.53 -14.86 -8.14
N ASN A 102 -0.67 -14.82 -7.54
CA ASN A 102 -0.83 -14.84 -6.08
C ASN A 102 -0.38 -16.16 -5.45
N ASN A 103 -0.61 -17.30 -6.11
CA ASN A 103 -0.08 -18.59 -5.67
C ASN A 103 1.46 -18.60 -5.69
N TRP A 104 2.07 -18.11 -6.78
CA TRP A 104 3.51 -17.92 -6.87
C TRP A 104 4.03 -17.01 -5.76
N ALA A 105 3.39 -15.87 -5.54
CA ALA A 105 3.73 -14.91 -4.51
C ALA A 105 3.64 -15.53 -3.11
N GLY A 106 2.64 -16.38 -2.85
CA GLY A 106 2.48 -17.15 -1.62
C GLY A 106 3.68 -18.03 -1.30
N GLU A 107 4.23 -18.72 -2.29
CA GLU A 107 5.45 -19.53 -2.12
C GLU A 107 6.69 -18.65 -1.91
N ARG A 108 6.80 -17.53 -2.65
CA ARG A 108 7.88 -16.55 -2.44
C ARG A 108 7.86 -15.96 -1.03
N ALA A 109 6.66 -15.66 -0.51
CA ALA A 109 6.48 -15.13 0.83
C ALA A 109 6.98 -16.13 1.89
N LYS A 110 6.66 -17.43 1.76
CA LYS A 110 7.19 -18.46 2.67
C LYS A 110 8.72 -18.50 2.67
N ILE A 111 9.35 -18.45 1.49
CA ILE A 111 10.82 -18.43 1.34
C ILE A 111 11.43 -17.19 2.02
N GLY A 112 10.79 -16.03 1.86
CA GLY A 112 11.22 -14.77 2.49
C GLY A 112 10.83 -14.62 3.97
N HIS A 113 10.21 -15.64 4.58
CA HIS A 113 9.59 -15.56 5.91
C HIS A 113 8.64 -14.35 6.06
N MET A 114 7.88 -14.05 5.01
CA MET A 114 6.89 -12.97 4.92
C MET A 114 5.49 -13.57 4.75
N ALA A 115 4.48 -12.75 5.03
CA ALA A 115 3.12 -12.99 4.59
C ALA A 115 2.86 -12.24 3.28
N VAL A 116 1.86 -12.70 2.53
CA VAL A 116 1.33 -12.00 1.35
C VAL A 116 -0.19 -12.07 1.35
N THR A 117 -0.84 -10.99 0.94
CA THR A 117 -2.31 -10.91 0.77
C THR A 117 -2.63 -10.43 -0.64
N ASP A 118 -3.70 -10.94 -1.24
CA ASP A 118 -4.24 -10.46 -2.51
C ASP A 118 -5.19 -9.26 -2.33
N TRP A 119 -5.50 -8.88 -1.09
CA TRP A 119 -6.20 -7.65 -0.73
C TRP A 119 -5.34 -6.40 -0.99
N TYR A 120 -4.96 -6.13 -2.24
CA TYR A 120 -4.02 -5.08 -2.65
C TYR A 120 -4.67 -3.71 -2.84
N PHE A 121 -5.95 -3.72 -3.24
CA PHE A 121 -6.77 -2.57 -3.51
C PHE A 121 -8.15 -2.81 -2.92
N ASP A 122 -8.64 -1.80 -2.22
CA ASP A 122 -9.98 -1.72 -1.66
C ASP A 122 -10.20 -0.29 -1.17
N HIS A 123 -11.45 0.14 -1.16
CA HIS A 123 -11.84 1.47 -0.78
C HIS A 123 -13.15 1.44 0.01
N GLY A 124 -13.38 2.51 0.79
CA GLY A 124 -14.65 2.72 1.45
C GLY A 124 -15.75 3.14 0.46
N ALA A 125 -16.79 3.78 1.00
CA ALA A 125 -17.77 4.47 0.17
C ALA A 125 -17.05 5.52 -0.70
N ALA A 126 -17.23 5.43 -2.02
CA ALA A 126 -16.59 6.21 -3.05
C ALA A 126 -17.63 6.73 -4.05
N GLY A 127 -17.20 7.49 -5.06
CA GLY A 127 -18.04 7.92 -6.17
C GLY A 127 -18.34 6.77 -7.15
N ARG A 128 -18.64 7.15 -8.39
CA ARG A 128 -18.87 6.26 -9.53
C ARG A 128 -17.78 6.38 -10.58
N GLY A 129 -16.65 6.98 -10.24
CA GLY A 129 -15.50 7.08 -11.13
C GLY A 129 -14.72 5.77 -11.18
N ASP A 130 -13.94 5.62 -12.24
CA ASP A 130 -12.94 4.57 -12.34
C ASP A 130 -11.81 4.86 -11.36
N TRP A 131 -11.37 3.79 -10.68
CA TRP A 131 -10.17 3.86 -9.86
C TRP A 131 -8.94 3.54 -10.68
N TYR A 132 -7.86 4.24 -10.40
CA TYR A 132 -6.60 4.10 -11.11
C TYR A 132 -5.39 4.27 -10.20
N ALA A 133 -4.24 3.87 -10.71
CA ALA A 133 -2.94 4.16 -10.13
C ALA A 133 -2.05 4.86 -11.15
N ASP A 134 -1.21 5.79 -10.67
CA ASP A 134 -0.18 6.40 -11.50
C ASP A 134 1.06 5.51 -11.59
N SER A 135 1.67 5.46 -12.78
CA SER A 135 2.95 4.79 -13.01
C SER A 135 3.79 5.51 -14.07
N PRO A 136 5.11 5.21 -14.19
CA PRO A 136 5.96 5.72 -15.25
C PRO A 136 5.45 5.45 -16.68
N ASP A 137 4.64 4.41 -16.88
CA ASP A 137 4.10 4.03 -18.18
C ASP A 137 2.70 4.61 -18.45
N GLY A 138 2.17 5.40 -17.49
CA GLY A 138 0.83 5.99 -17.52
C GLY A 138 -0.11 5.42 -16.47
N GLU A 139 -1.36 5.86 -16.51
CA GLU A 139 -2.40 5.42 -15.59
C GLU A 139 -2.80 3.96 -15.82
N ILE A 140 -2.99 3.23 -14.72
CA ILE A 140 -3.40 1.83 -14.69
C ILE A 140 -4.81 1.76 -14.10
N GLN A 141 -5.80 1.34 -14.89
CA GLN A 141 -7.17 1.15 -14.38
C GLN A 141 -7.22 -0.03 -13.41
N VAL A 142 -7.71 0.17 -12.20
CA VAL A 142 -7.85 -0.90 -11.18
C VAL A 142 -9.30 -1.28 -10.89
N GLN A 143 -10.25 -0.39 -11.17
CA GLN A 143 -11.68 -0.67 -11.13
C GLN A 143 -12.39 0.06 -12.28
N ASN A 144 -13.30 -0.63 -12.96
CA ASN A 144 -14.11 -0.06 -14.04
C ASN A 144 -15.57 0.14 -13.58
N GLN A 145 -15.99 1.40 -13.49
CA GLN A 145 -17.34 1.94 -13.30
C GLN A 145 -17.88 2.62 -14.58
N ASP A 146 -17.14 2.53 -15.69
CA ASP A 146 -17.46 3.12 -16.99
C ASP A 146 -17.33 4.66 -17.05
N ASN A 147 -16.64 5.29 -16.08
CA ASN A 147 -16.39 6.74 -16.05
C ASN A 147 -14.90 7.04 -15.72
N PRO A 148 -14.04 7.32 -16.70
CA PRO A 148 -14.29 7.46 -18.15
C PRO A 148 -14.50 6.14 -18.90
N GLY A 149 -14.32 5.02 -18.22
CA GLY A 149 -14.41 3.66 -18.72
C GLY A 149 -13.10 3.13 -19.26
N LYS A 150 -13.10 1.82 -19.53
CA LYS A 150 -11.94 1.06 -20.00
C LYS A 150 -11.12 1.74 -21.12
N ALA A 151 -11.78 2.41 -22.07
CA ALA A 151 -11.10 3.07 -23.19
C ALA A 151 -10.29 4.32 -22.79
N GLY A 152 -10.55 4.89 -21.60
CA GLY A 152 -9.78 5.98 -21.02
C GLY A 152 -8.37 5.57 -20.57
N PHE A 153 -8.14 4.28 -20.36
CA PHE A 153 -6.89 3.75 -19.81
C PHE A 153 -6.17 2.88 -20.84
N LYS A 154 -4.84 3.02 -20.91
CA LYS A 154 -4.00 2.21 -21.79
C LYS A 154 -3.58 0.89 -21.14
N ILE A 155 -3.51 0.88 -19.81
CA ILE A 155 -3.08 -0.25 -18.99
C ILE A 155 -4.22 -0.60 -18.04
N HIS A 156 -4.50 -1.88 -17.91
CA HIS A 156 -5.50 -2.40 -16.98
C HIS A 156 -4.83 -3.33 -15.98
N SER A 157 -5.24 -3.23 -14.73
CA SER A 157 -4.82 -4.15 -13.69
C SER A 157 -5.34 -5.55 -13.97
N LEU A 158 -4.44 -6.52 -13.88
CA LEU A 158 -4.75 -7.94 -13.79
C LEU A 158 -4.93 -8.38 -12.33
N GLY A 159 -4.67 -7.50 -11.36
CA GLY A 159 -4.66 -7.82 -9.93
C GLY A 159 -3.43 -7.26 -9.24
N GLY A 160 -3.14 -7.78 -8.06
CA GLY A 160 -2.04 -7.32 -7.22
C GLY A 160 -1.90 -8.15 -5.96
N CYS A 161 -0.84 -7.89 -5.21
CA CYS A 161 -0.58 -8.53 -3.93
C CYS A 161 0.28 -7.66 -3.03
N VAL A 162 0.23 -7.86 -1.72
CA VAL A 162 1.02 -7.09 -0.75
C VAL A 162 1.85 -8.02 0.11
N PHE A 163 3.17 -7.90 0.01
CA PHE A 163 4.12 -8.60 0.87
C PHE A 163 4.39 -7.78 2.13
N TYR A 164 4.33 -8.44 3.29
CA TYR A 164 4.53 -7.79 4.58
C TYR A 164 5.09 -8.75 5.64
N LYS A 165 5.57 -8.20 6.77
CA LYS A 165 5.83 -8.98 7.98
C LYS A 165 4.59 -8.93 8.87
N SER A 166 4.06 -10.09 9.24
CA SER A 166 2.91 -10.21 10.13
C SER A 166 3.28 -9.92 11.59
N LYS A 167 2.37 -9.30 12.35
CA LYS A 167 2.44 -9.13 13.81
C LYS A 167 2.30 -10.47 14.52
N SER A 168 1.42 -11.34 14.03
CA SER A 168 1.21 -12.69 14.57
C SER A 168 2.27 -13.70 14.13
N GLY A 169 3.17 -13.32 13.21
CA GLY A 169 4.23 -14.19 12.69
C GLY A 169 3.76 -15.16 11.61
N LYS A 170 2.53 -15.00 11.09
CA LYS A 170 2.03 -15.74 9.92
C LYS A 170 2.94 -15.50 8.70
N ILE A 171 3.08 -16.52 7.87
CA ILE A 171 3.86 -16.49 6.61
C ILE A 171 3.09 -17.16 5.47
N GLY A 172 3.46 -16.85 4.24
CA GLY A 172 2.74 -17.30 3.05
C GLY A 172 1.44 -16.52 2.83
N GLN A 173 0.58 -17.05 1.97
CA GLN A 173 -0.67 -16.40 1.60
C GLN A 173 -1.64 -16.30 2.79
N GLN A 174 -2.19 -15.11 3.01
CA GLN A 174 -3.17 -14.77 4.03
C GLN A 174 -4.37 -14.10 3.37
N ASP A 175 -5.55 -14.27 3.95
CA ASP A 175 -6.75 -13.53 3.59
C ASP A 175 -7.04 -12.48 4.66
N LEU A 176 -6.44 -11.29 4.50
CA LEU A 176 -6.67 -10.19 5.44
C LEU A 176 -8.06 -9.57 5.28
N SER A 177 -8.70 -9.74 4.12
CA SER A 177 -10.03 -9.20 3.85
C SER A 177 -11.10 -9.90 4.68
N ALA A 178 -10.92 -11.20 4.95
CA ALA A 178 -11.79 -11.96 5.85
C ALA A 178 -11.54 -11.67 7.35
N GLU A 179 -10.36 -11.16 7.70
CA GLU A 179 -9.96 -10.88 9.08
C GLU A 179 -10.18 -9.43 9.50
N SER A 180 -10.51 -8.53 8.56
CA SER A 180 -10.57 -7.09 8.79
C SER A 180 -11.80 -6.42 8.17
N SER A 181 -11.96 -5.14 8.48
CA SER A 181 -12.92 -4.23 7.83
C SER A 181 -12.15 -3.10 7.17
N MET A 182 -12.80 -2.22 6.40
CA MET A 182 -12.10 -1.06 5.83
C MET A 182 -11.46 -0.18 6.91
N ALA A 183 -12.12 -0.06 8.07
CA ALA A 183 -11.60 0.72 9.20
C ALA A 183 -10.39 0.07 9.87
N GLY A 184 -10.35 -1.27 9.93
CA GLY A 184 -9.21 -2.01 10.46
C GLY A 184 -8.06 -2.09 9.46
N ASN A 185 -8.39 -2.29 8.18
CA ASN A 185 -7.48 -2.45 7.06
C ASN A 185 -6.30 -3.37 7.41
N TYR A 186 -5.11 -3.08 6.86
CA TYR A 186 -3.87 -3.78 7.15
C TYR A 186 -3.45 -3.74 8.63
N SER A 187 -3.98 -2.82 9.44
CA SER A 187 -3.56 -2.70 10.84
C SER A 187 -3.88 -3.95 11.68
N VAL A 188 -4.81 -4.80 11.22
CA VAL A 188 -5.18 -6.06 11.88
C VAL A 188 -3.98 -6.97 12.14
N ASP A 189 -3.05 -7.08 11.19
CA ASP A 189 -1.94 -8.03 11.29
C ASP A 189 -0.65 -7.59 10.56
N MET A 190 -0.64 -6.50 9.79
CA MET A 190 0.62 -6.01 9.20
C MET A 190 1.47 -5.27 10.24
N ASN A 191 2.77 -5.58 10.30
CA ASN A 191 3.75 -4.84 11.08
C ASN A 191 4.32 -3.68 10.24
N PHE A 192 3.81 -2.48 10.48
CA PHE A 192 4.23 -1.27 9.77
C PHE A 192 5.65 -0.82 10.08
N ASP A 193 6.30 -1.30 11.14
CA ASP A 193 7.73 -1.01 11.41
C ASP A 193 8.67 -1.76 10.46
N LYS A 194 8.13 -2.61 9.58
CA LYS A 194 8.86 -3.37 8.57
C LYS A 194 8.51 -2.87 7.17
N PRO A 195 9.38 -3.12 6.17
CA PRO A 195 9.06 -2.83 4.78
C PRO A 195 7.82 -3.61 4.33
N ILE A 196 7.01 -2.95 3.51
CA ILE A 196 5.86 -3.53 2.82
C ILE A 196 6.03 -3.26 1.32
N SER A 197 5.82 -4.28 0.50
CA SER A 197 5.82 -4.14 -0.96
C SER A 197 4.43 -4.43 -1.49
N LYS A 198 3.78 -3.43 -2.08
CA LYS A 198 2.48 -3.56 -2.76
C LYS A 198 2.73 -3.67 -4.26
N TYR A 199 2.38 -4.79 -4.85
CA TYR A 199 2.48 -5.05 -6.29
C TYR A 199 1.15 -4.80 -7.00
N LEU A 200 1.23 -4.21 -8.18
CA LEU A 200 0.14 -4.03 -9.13
C LEU A 200 0.56 -4.64 -10.47
N LEU A 201 -0.29 -5.52 -11.02
CA LEU A 201 0.03 -6.31 -12.20
C LEU A 201 -0.59 -5.66 -13.43
N GLY A 202 0.20 -5.06 -14.31
CA GLY A 202 -0.30 -4.47 -15.55
C GLY A 202 -0.52 -5.52 -16.65
N ASP A 203 -1.60 -5.35 -17.44
CA ASP A 203 -1.87 -6.15 -18.65
C ASP A 203 -0.85 -5.92 -19.80
N ASN A 204 0.04 -4.95 -19.65
CA ASN A 204 1.24 -4.75 -20.46
C ASN A 204 2.42 -5.65 -20.06
N GLY A 205 2.23 -6.50 -19.04
CA GLY A 205 3.23 -7.45 -18.55
C GLY A 205 4.33 -6.81 -17.70
N VAL A 206 4.02 -5.68 -17.07
CA VAL A 206 4.90 -5.01 -16.11
C VAL A 206 4.32 -5.18 -14.70
N VAL A 207 5.16 -5.59 -13.76
CA VAL A 207 4.85 -5.50 -12.33
C VAL A 207 5.27 -4.12 -11.84
N TYR A 208 4.32 -3.40 -11.26
CA TYR A 208 4.56 -2.14 -10.60
C TYR A 208 4.57 -2.31 -9.09
N GLU A 209 5.29 -1.47 -8.37
CA GLU A 209 5.50 -1.59 -6.93
C GLU A 209 5.40 -0.24 -6.22
N LEU A 210 4.72 -0.26 -5.07
CA LEU A 210 4.87 0.73 -4.01
C LEU A 210 5.60 0.13 -2.82
N LYS A 211 6.62 0.86 -2.34
CA LYS A 211 7.35 0.54 -1.11
C LYS A 211 6.75 1.34 0.03
N LEU A 212 6.09 0.65 0.95
CA LEU A 212 5.35 1.20 2.09
C LEU A 212 5.95 0.70 3.41
N GLY A 213 5.33 1.09 4.54
CA GLY A 213 5.77 0.66 5.87
C GLY A 213 6.96 1.47 6.38
N ASN A 214 7.92 0.78 7.01
CA ASN A 214 9.10 1.39 7.64
C ASN A 214 8.76 2.49 8.67
N GLY A 215 7.75 2.23 9.49
CA GLY A 215 7.25 3.13 10.53
C GLY A 215 6.03 3.95 10.11
N SER A 216 5.71 3.98 8.81
CA SER A 216 4.49 4.63 8.30
C SER A 216 3.36 3.61 8.15
N PRO A 217 2.12 3.94 8.57
CA PRO A 217 0.96 3.11 8.28
C PRO A 217 0.77 2.88 6.79
N ALA A 218 0.24 1.72 6.43
CA ALA A 218 -0.17 1.39 5.07
C ALA A 218 -1.64 0.97 5.04
N SER A 219 -2.31 1.19 3.91
CA SER A 219 -3.67 0.73 3.67
C SER A 219 -3.90 0.32 2.21
N THR A 220 -5.03 -0.32 1.95
CA THR A 220 -5.45 -0.76 0.62
C THR A 220 -5.57 0.38 -0.39
N ASN A 221 -6.02 1.57 0.02
CA ASN A 221 -6.26 2.71 -0.85
C ASN A 221 -5.03 3.58 -1.17
N ILE A 222 -3.92 3.43 -0.45
CA ILE A 222 -2.67 4.18 -0.77
C ILE A 222 -2.19 3.79 -2.17
N GLY A 223 -1.83 4.80 -2.97
CA GLY A 223 -1.38 4.68 -4.35
C GLY A 223 -2.48 4.73 -5.38
N PHE A 224 -3.73 4.97 -4.96
CA PHE A 224 -4.88 4.92 -5.84
C PHE A 224 -5.68 6.21 -5.78
N GLY A 225 -6.17 6.61 -6.95
CA GLY A 225 -7.06 7.74 -7.15
C GLY A 225 -8.37 7.31 -7.80
N GLU A 226 -9.32 8.24 -7.83
CA GLU A 226 -10.63 8.06 -8.45
C GLU A 226 -10.85 9.19 -9.47
N TYR A 227 -11.37 8.86 -10.65
CA TYR A 227 -12.00 9.86 -11.51
C TYR A 227 -13.31 10.36 -10.87
N ASP A 228 -13.86 11.48 -11.33
CA ASP A 228 -15.17 11.90 -10.83
C ASP A 228 -16.33 11.09 -11.42
N ASP A 229 -17.55 11.37 -10.95
CA ASP A 229 -18.78 10.70 -11.37
C ASP A 229 -19.13 10.87 -12.87
N ASP A 230 -18.49 11.82 -13.55
CA ASP A 230 -18.65 12.13 -14.97
C ASP A 230 -17.48 11.61 -15.81
N GLY A 231 -16.47 11.00 -15.18
CA GLY A 231 -15.28 10.43 -15.81
C GLY A 231 -14.20 11.46 -16.12
N GLU A 232 -14.22 12.61 -15.45
CA GLU A 232 -13.21 13.65 -15.59
C GLU A 232 -12.15 13.54 -14.50
N TYR A 233 -10.91 13.88 -14.87
CA TYR A 233 -9.81 13.92 -13.91
C TYR A 233 -10.01 15.08 -12.95
N ILE A 234 -9.89 14.80 -11.65
CA ILE A 234 -9.90 15.83 -10.60
C ILE A 234 -8.73 15.64 -9.64
N SER A 235 -7.97 16.71 -9.40
CA SER A 235 -6.75 16.66 -8.60
C SER A 235 -6.98 16.34 -7.12
N GLU A 236 -8.21 16.52 -6.62
CA GLU A 236 -8.55 16.21 -5.23
C GLU A 236 -8.54 14.70 -4.95
N TYR A 237 -8.82 13.88 -5.96
CA TYR A 237 -8.86 12.41 -5.87
C TYR A 237 -7.68 11.77 -6.60
N ALA A 238 -6.61 12.52 -6.85
CA ALA A 238 -5.38 11.98 -7.41
C ALA A 238 -4.70 11.01 -6.43
N PRO A 239 -3.96 10.00 -6.92
CA PRO A 239 -3.16 9.12 -6.08
C PRO A 239 -2.21 9.90 -5.17
N ASP A 240 -2.10 9.48 -3.91
CA ASP A 240 -1.15 10.03 -2.94
C ASP A 240 0.29 9.58 -3.18
N GLU A 241 0.46 8.44 -3.86
CA GLU A 241 1.74 7.83 -4.21
C GLU A 241 1.73 7.32 -5.65
N THR A 242 2.86 7.41 -6.34
CA THR A 242 3.03 6.90 -7.70
C THR A 242 3.76 5.56 -7.67
N PHE A 243 3.14 4.52 -8.23
CA PHE A 243 3.79 3.23 -8.38
C PHE A 243 5.03 3.34 -9.26
N GLN A 244 6.07 2.58 -8.96
CA GLN A 244 7.27 2.49 -9.79
C GLN A 244 7.33 1.14 -10.49
N VAL A 245 8.10 1.01 -11.56
CA VAL A 245 8.39 -0.32 -12.13
C VAL A 245 9.14 -1.14 -11.07
N SER A 246 8.66 -2.33 -10.75
CA SER A 246 9.31 -3.17 -9.74
C SER A 246 10.66 -3.66 -10.23
N GLU A 247 11.66 -3.58 -9.35
CA GLU A 247 13.00 -4.12 -9.55
C GLU A 247 13.06 -5.65 -9.30
N ASP A 248 11.97 -6.27 -8.85
CA ASP A 248 11.90 -7.73 -8.68
C ASP A 248 11.82 -8.43 -10.04
N ALA A 249 12.99 -8.80 -10.56
CA ALA A 249 13.13 -9.51 -11.82
C ALA A 249 12.36 -10.84 -11.85
N ALA A 250 12.16 -11.51 -10.72
CA ALA A 250 11.41 -12.77 -10.65
C ALA A 250 9.91 -12.51 -10.78
N ALA A 251 9.38 -11.47 -10.12
CA ALA A 251 8.00 -11.02 -10.30
C ALA A 251 7.73 -10.60 -11.75
N GLN A 252 8.63 -9.81 -12.35
CA GLN A 252 8.54 -9.41 -13.75
C GLN A 252 8.51 -10.61 -14.70
N ALA A 253 9.37 -11.61 -14.46
CA ALA A 253 9.43 -12.81 -15.28
C ALA A 253 8.16 -13.67 -15.13
N GLU A 254 7.66 -13.82 -13.90
CA GLU A 254 6.45 -14.60 -13.62
C GLU A 254 5.24 -14.01 -14.35
N LEU A 255 4.98 -12.71 -14.20
CA LEU A 255 3.83 -12.08 -14.83
C LEU A 255 3.88 -12.22 -16.37
N LYS A 256 5.04 -11.99 -16.96
CA LYS A 256 5.25 -12.17 -18.42
C LYS A 256 4.99 -13.61 -18.85
N ALA A 257 5.47 -14.59 -18.09
CA ALA A 257 5.25 -16.00 -18.39
C ALA A 257 3.76 -16.40 -18.27
N LEU A 258 3.03 -15.85 -17.31
CA LEU A 258 1.60 -16.09 -17.15
C LEU A 258 0.78 -15.48 -18.29
N ILE A 259 1.09 -14.25 -18.69
CA ILE A 259 0.41 -13.57 -19.81
C ILE A 259 0.68 -14.28 -21.14
N ALA A 260 1.90 -14.76 -21.37
CA ALA A 260 2.30 -15.43 -22.62
C ALA A 260 1.48 -16.70 -22.92
N GLN A 261 0.78 -17.28 -21.95
CA GLN A 261 -0.09 -18.44 -22.14
C GLN A 261 -1.36 -18.11 -22.95
N TYR A 262 -1.66 -16.83 -23.15
CA TYR A 262 -2.89 -16.34 -23.77
C TYR A 262 -2.64 -15.45 -25.00
N GLN A 263 -1.39 -15.42 -25.48
CA GLN A 263 -0.96 -14.69 -26.69
C GLN A 263 -0.87 -15.62 -27.90
#